data_AF-A0A3M2DR83-F1
#
_entry.id   AF-A0A3M2DR83-F1
#
_cell.length_a   1.000
_cell.length_b   1.000
_cell.length_c   1.000
_cell.angle_alpha   90.00
_cell.angle_beta   90.00
_cell.angle_gamma   90.00
#
_symmetry.space_group_name_H-M   'P 1'
#
loop_
_entity.id
_entity.type
_entity.pdbx_description
1 polymer ?
#
loop_
_entity_poly.entity_id
_entity_poly.type
_entity_poly.pdbx_seq_one_letter_code
_entity_poly.pdbx_strand_id
1 'polypeptide(L)'
;QVHCDAQIRFHSPYADVTEFIERVVRAFAAAAPPDTRLVVKHHPHDRAYRDYTDLLARLGRDAGCADRIVYVHDLHLPTLLKRARGTVTVNSTVGTSSLYHGTPVKVLGRAVYDIPGLTFRGSLEAFFADPGEVDGELFAAFCKWLRYHNQINGSFYRRLPGVETPTGMTAPARPDESVPAVRRAV
;
A
#
# COMPACT_ATOMS: atom_id res chain seq x y z
N GLN A 1 -7.71 4.03 -3.68
CA GLN A 1 -7.05 5.16 -4.39
C GLN A 1 -8.14 5.98 -5.04
N VAL A 2 -7.83 7.15 -5.61
CA VAL A 2 -8.83 7.93 -6.36
C VAL A 2 -9.06 7.25 -7.70
N HIS A 3 -10.30 7.12 -8.15
CA HIS A 3 -10.63 6.46 -9.42
C HIS A 3 -9.93 7.06 -10.66
N CYS A 4 -9.65 8.37 -10.65
CA CYS A 4 -9.00 9.08 -11.75
C CYS A 4 -7.48 9.21 -11.61
N ASP A 5 -6.88 8.53 -10.63
CA ASP A 5 -5.45 8.58 -10.37
C ASP A 5 -4.65 8.04 -11.58
N ALA A 6 -3.65 8.82 -12.03
CA ALA A 6 -2.74 8.42 -13.09
C ALA A 6 -2.01 7.10 -12.73
N GLN A 7 -1.82 6.82 -11.43
CA GLN A 7 -1.27 5.57 -10.94
C GLN A 7 -2.14 4.34 -11.25
N ILE A 8 -3.46 4.51 -11.36
CA ILE A 8 -4.35 3.44 -11.82
C ILE A 8 -4.20 3.26 -13.35
N ARG A 9 -4.15 4.36 -14.11
CA ARG A 9 -4.05 4.31 -15.59
C ARG A 9 -2.72 3.76 -16.12
N PHE A 10 -1.60 4.17 -15.54
CA PHE A 10 -0.26 3.88 -16.08
C PHE A 10 0.51 2.80 -15.31
N HIS A 11 0.13 2.56 -14.06
CA HIS A 11 0.86 1.68 -13.15
C HIS A 11 -0.03 0.56 -12.57
N SER A 12 -1.13 0.24 -13.25
CA SER A 12 -1.98 -0.89 -12.91
C SER A 12 -2.48 -1.61 -14.16
N PRO A 13 -2.85 -2.90 -14.05
CA PRO A 13 -3.53 -3.62 -15.12
C PRO A 13 -5.04 -3.34 -15.19
N TYR A 14 -5.58 -2.51 -14.29
CA TYR A 14 -7.02 -2.27 -14.18
C TYR A 14 -7.44 -1.02 -14.94
N ALA A 15 -8.59 -1.10 -15.62
CA ALA A 15 -9.19 0.07 -16.27
C ALA A 15 -9.88 0.99 -15.25
N ASP A 16 -10.43 0.42 -14.18
CA ASP A 16 -11.11 1.16 -13.09
C ASP A 16 -10.85 0.48 -11.73
N VAL A 17 -11.02 1.23 -10.65
CA VAL A 17 -10.96 0.74 -9.27
C VAL A 17 -12.01 -0.35 -9.01
N THR A 18 -13.13 -0.35 -9.73
CA THR A 18 -14.16 -1.40 -9.60
C THR A 18 -13.64 -2.79 -9.99
N GLU A 19 -12.79 -2.91 -11.01
CA GLU A 19 -12.19 -4.18 -11.41
C GLU A 19 -11.22 -4.70 -10.35
N PHE A 20 -10.46 -3.79 -9.74
CA PHE A 20 -9.63 -4.11 -8.58
C PHE A 20 -10.47 -4.63 -7.42
N ILE A 21 -11.57 -3.93 -7.08
CA ILE A 21 -12.49 -4.35 -6.02
C ILE A 21 -13.06 -5.75 -6.32
N GLU A 22 -13.53 -5.98 -7.54
CA GLU A 22 -14.08 -7.26 -7.96
C GLU A 22 -13.08 -8.41 -7.79
N ARG A 23 -11.85 -8.24 -8.30
CA ARG A 23 -10.80 -9.25 -8.16
C ARG A 23 -10.50 -9.57 -6.69
N VAL A 24 -10.44 -8.54 -5.84
CA VAL A 24 -10.16 -8.69 -4.40
C VAL A 24 -11.30 -9.42 -3.70
N VAL A 25 -12.55 -9.06 -3.95
CA VAL A 25 -13.72 -9.71 -3.34
C VAL A 25 -13.79 -11.19 -3.73
N ARG A 26 -13.58 -11.52 -5.01
CA ARG A 26 -13.61 -12.91 -5.49
C ARG A 26 -12.51 -13.76 -4.86
N ALA A 27 -11.28 -13.27 -4.81
CA ALA A 27 -10.17 -13.99 -4.19
C ALA A 27 -10.34 -14.12 -2.66
N PHE A 28 -10.89 -13.10 -2.00
CA PHE A 28 -11.20 -13.15 -0.58
C PHE A 28 -12.23 -14.25 -0.28
N ALA A 29 -13.32 -14.29 -1.05
CA ALA A 29 -14.34 -15.32 -0.90
C ALA A 29 -13.80 -16.74 -1.11
N ALA A 30 -12.87 -16.90 -2.06
CA ALA A 30 -12.31 -18.20 -2.41
C ALA A 30 -11.33 -18.76 -1.37
N ALA A 31 -10.56 -17.91 -0.68
CA ALA A 31 -9.39 -18.36 0.09
C ALA A 31 -9.27 -17.81 1.50
N ALA A 32 -9.99 -16.75 1.87
CA ALA A 32 -9.82 -16.13 3.18
C ALA A 32 -10.50 -16.95 4.29
N PRO A 33 -9.83 -17.21 5.43
CA PRO A 33 -10.38 -17.98 6.55
C PRO A 33 -11.73 -17.43 7.03
N PRO A 34 -12.69 -18.28 7.43
CA PRO A 34 -14.08 -17.87 7.71
C PRO A 34 -14.22 -16.83 8.83
N ASP A 35 -13.24 -16.75 9.74
CA ASP A 35 -13.19 -15.79 10.84
C ASP A 35 -12.65 -14.40 10.45
N THR A 36 -12.37 -14.17 9.17
CA THR A 36 -11.82 -12.89 8.66
C THR A 36 -12.88 -12.03 7.99
N ARG A 37 -12.63 -10.72 7.99
CA ARG A 37 -13.45 -9.71 7.30
C ARG A 37 -12.60 -8.93 6.30
N LEU A 38 -13.19 -8.60 5.16
CA LEU A 38 -12.61 -7.71 4.16
C LEU A 38 -13.04 -6.28 4.45
N VAL A 39 -12.10 -5.44 4.90
CA VAL A 39 -12.35 -4.01 5.10
C VAL A 39 -11.96 -3.24 3.85
N VAL A 40 -12.94 -2.69 3.14
CA VAL A 40 -12.74 -1.84 1.97
C VAL A 40 -12.70 -0.39 2.43
N LYS A 41 -11.52 0.22 2.38
CA LYS A 41 -11.33 1.61 2.80
C LYS A 41 -11.45 2.56 1.63
N HIS A 42 -12.44 3.46 1.68
CA HIS A 42 -12.64 4.49 0.67
C HIS A 42 -11.54 5.54 0.67
N HIS A 43 -11.25 6.11 -0.50
CA HIS A 43 -10.31 7.21 -0.57
C HIS A 43 -11.01 8.54 -0.22
N PRO A 44 -10.50 9.37 0.72
CA PRO A 44 -11.18 10.59 1.15
C PRO A 44 -11.49 11.55 -0.01
N HIS A 45 -10.53 11.71 -0.93
CA HIS A 45 -10.69 12.54 -2.13
C HIS A 45 -11.65 11.95 -3.18
N ASP A 46 -12.10 10.71 -3.02
CA ASP A 46 -13.02 10.05 -3.97
C ASP A 46 -14.47 10.01 -3.46
N ARG A 47 -14.70 10.47 -2.22
CA ARG A 47 -16.00 10.38 -1.53
C ARG A 47 -17.13 11.09 -2.26
N ALA A 48 -16.85 12.24 -2.89
CA ALA A 48 -17.85 13.01 -3.61
C ALA A 48 -18.15 12.45 -5.01
N TYR A 49 -17.37 11.48 -5.49
CA TYR A 49 -17.39 11.05 -6.90
C TYR A 49 -17.78 9.59 -7.08
N ARG A 50 -17.52 8.74 -6.08
CA ARG A 50 -17.78 7.31 -6.14
C ARG A 50 -18.32 6.82 -4.80
N ASP A 51 -19.34 5.97 -4.88
CA ASP A 51 -19.83 5.15 -3.78
C ASP A 51 -19.81 3.69 -4.25
N TYR A 52 -19.16 2.83 -3.48
CA TYR A 52 -19.02 1.41 -3.82
C TYR A 52 -20.00 0.51 -3.07
N THR A 53 -20.97 1.06 -2.32
CA THR A 53 -21.92 0.30 -1.50
C THR A 53 -22.67 -0.74 -2.31
N ASP A 54 -23.31 -0.34 -3.41
CA ASP A 54 -24.09 -1.26 -4.25
C ASP A 54 -23.20 -2.30 -4.96
N LEU A 55 -22.01 -1.88 -5.38
CA LEU A 55 -21.02 -2.77 -6.00
C LEU A 55 -20.59 -3.86 -5.02
N LEU A 56 -20.20 -3.49 -3.80
CA LEU A 56 -19.76 -4.42 -2.77
C LEU A 56 -20.90 -5.33 -2.31
N ALA A 57 -22.12 -4.80 -2.19
CA ALA A 57 -23.29 -5.61 -1.87
C ALA A 57 -23.59 -6.65 -2.94
N ARG A 58 -23.51 -6.28 -4.23
CA ARG A 58 -23.66 -7.21 -5.36
C ARG A 58 -22.56 -8.27 -5.35
N LEU A 59 -21.30 -7.85 -5.36
CA LEU A 59 -20.16 -8.76 -5.39
C LEU A 59 -20.14 -9.70 -4.18
N GLY A 60 -20.46 -9.19 -2.99
CA GLY A 60 -20.53 -9.97 -1.76
C GLY A 60 -21.63 -11.04 -1.81
N ARG A 61 -22.80 -10.72 -2.40
CA ARG A 61 -23.86 -11.73 -2.60
C ARG A 61 -23.43 -12.78 -3.62
N ASP A 62 -22.93 -12.35 -4.77
CA ASP A 62 -22.52 -13.24 -5.86
C ASP A 62 -21.40 -14.19 -5.42
N ALA A 63 -20.51 -13.73 -4.53
CA ALA A 63 -19.40 -14.52 -4.00
C ALA A 63 -19.70 -15.21 -2.66
N GLY A 64 -20.90 -15.02 -2.07
CA GLY A 64 -21.29 -15.65 -0.80
C GLY A 64 -20.52 -15.16 0.43
N CYS A 65 -20.08 -13.90 0.45
CA CYS A 65 -19.29 -13.30 1.55
C CYS A 65 -19.77 -11.91 1.98
N ALA A 66 -21.00 -11.51 1.65
CA ALA A 66 -21.55 -10.18 1.92
C ALA A 66 -21.46 -9.78 3.41
N ASP A 67 -21.69 -10.72 4.31
CA ASP A 67 -21.62 -10.56 5.77
C ASP A 67 -20.20 -10.30 6.30
N ARG A 68 -19.18 -10.58 5.48
CA ARG A 68 -17.76 -10.43 5.80
C ARG A 68 -17.12 -9.19 5.16
N ILE A 69 -17.87 -8.41 4.37
CA ILE A 69 -17.36 -7.17 3.74
C ILE A 69 -17.80 -5.96 4.56
N VAL A 70 -16.84 -5.08 4.89
CA VAL A 70 -17.09 -3.84 5.62
C VAL A 70 -16.53 -2.67 4.83
N TYR A 71 -17.40 -1.76 4.41
CA TYR A 71 -17.01 -0.56 3.65
C TYR A 71 -16.91 0.65 4.59
N VAL A 72 -15.75 1.32 4.59
CA VAL A 72 -15.42 2.36 5.58
C VAL A 72 -14.84 3.61 4.92
N HIS A 73 -15.14 4.79 5.46
CA HIS A 73 -14.75 6.08 4.89
C HIS A 73 -13.77 6.85 5.77
N ASP A 74 -14.12 7.05 7.05
CA ASP A 74 -13.46 8.02 7.94
C ASP A 74 -12.81 7.33 9.15
N LEU A 75 -11.92 6.38 8.91
CA LEU A 75 -11.19 5.70 9.98
C LEU A 75 -9.78 6.27 10.18
N HIS A 76 -9.31 6.22 11.43
CA HIS A 76 -7.90 6.45 11.75
C HIS A 76 -7.05 5.29 11.19
N LEU A 77 -6.52 5.50 9.98
CA LEU A 77 -5.83 4.47 9.20
C LEU A 77 -4.69 3.75 9.96
N PRO A 78 -3.80 4.43 10.73
CA PRO A 78 -2.77 3.74 11.50
C PRO A 78 -3.32 2.70 12.48
N THR A 79 -4.46 2.98 13.12
CA THR A 79 -5.11 2.02 14.04
C THR A 79 -5.63 0.80 13.28
N LEU A 80 -6.21 1.02 12.09
CA LEU A 80 -6.69 -0.06 11.24
C LEU A 80 -5.54 -0.96 10.77
N LEU A 81 -4.45 -0.37 10.29
CA LEU A 81 -3.29 -1.11 9.78
C LEU A 81 -2.63 -1.96 10.88
N LYS A 82 -2.37 -1.39 12.06
CA LYS A 82 -1.81 -2.14 13.21
C LYS A 82 -2.64 -3.35 13.66
N ARG A 83 -3.90 -3.44 13.26
CA ARG A 83 -4.83 -4.54 13.59
C ARG A 83 -5.17 -5.41 12.39
N ALA A 84 -4.72 -5.06 11.19
CA ALA A 84 -5.01 -5.80 9.97
C ALA A 84 -4.08 -7.02 9.85
N ARG A 85 -4.63 -8.15 9.37
CA ARG A 85 -3.83 -9.35 9.03
C ARG A 85 -2.98 -9.13 7.77
N GLY A 86 -3.43 -8.26 6.87
CA GLY A 86 -2.75 -7.94 5.63
C GLY A 86 -3.41 -6.77 4.91
N THR A 87 -2.69 -6.11 4.01
CA THR A 87 -3.18 -5.01 3.18
C THR A 87 -3.04 -5.36 1.71
N VAL A 88 -4.14 -5.28 0.96
CA VAL A 88 -4.13 -5.38 -0.51
C VAL A 88 -4.25 -3.98 -1.10
N THR A 89 -3.38 -3.62 -2.05
CA THR A 89 -3.38 -2.31 -2.71
C THR A 89 -2.93 -2.42 -4.16
N VAL A 90 -3.34 -1.47 -5.01
CA VAL A 90 -2.79 -1.38 -6.37
C VAL A 90 -1.37 -0.82 -6.29
N ASN A 91 -1.20 0.42 -5.83
CA ASN A 91 0.10 1.07 -5.63
C ASN A 91 0.05 2.28 -4.67
N SER A 92 -1.00 2.37 -3.86
CA SER A 92 -1.17 3.42 -2.86
C SER A 92 -0.02 3.47 -1.87
N THR A 93 0.36 4.67 -1.42
CA THR A 93 1.28 4.89 -0.29
C THR A 93 0.81 4.25 1.01
N VAL A 94 -0.47 3.87 1.11
CA VAL A 94 -0.99 3.01 2.18
C VAL A 94 -0.17 1.71 2.28
N GLY A 95 0.34 1.15 1.17
CA GLY A 95 1.22 -0.02 1.22
C GLY A 95 2.49 0.25 2.03
N THR A 96 3.17 1.37 1.81
CA THR A 96 4.32 1.76 2.65
C THR A 96 3.93 1.98 4.11
N SER A 97 2.75 2.57 4.36
CA SER A 97 2.23 2.75 5.72
C SER A 97 1.92 1.42 6.41
N SER A 98 1.45 0.42 5.68
CA SER A 98 1.20 -0.94 6.18
C SER A 98 2.51 -1.60 6.59
N LEU A 99 3.53 -1.54 5.73
CA LEU A 99 4.87 -2.06 6.05
C LEU A 99 5.45 -1.39 7.30
N TYR A 100 5.28 -0.08 7.43
CA TYR A 100 5.69 0.67 8.63
C TYR A 100 4.99 0.20 9.92
N HIS A 101 3.77 -0.31 9.81
CA HIS A 101 3.03 -0.87 10.94
C HIS A 101 3.17 -2.38 11.09
N GLY A 102 4.08 -3.03 10.34
CA GLY A 102 4.31 -4.47 10.40
C GLY A 102 3.20 -5.29 9.73
N THR A 103 2.35 -4.67 8.92
CA THR A 103 1.26 -5.34 8.21
C THR A 103 1.74 -5.83 6.84
N PRO A 104 1.65 -7.13 6.52
CA PRO A 104 2.02 -7.65 5.22
C PRO A 104 1.25 -7.00 4.08
N VAL A 105 1.89 -6.84 2.92
CA VAL A 105 1.30 -6.13 1.78
C VAL A 105 1.29 -6.99 0.53
N LYS A 106 0.11 -7.07 -0.10
CA LYS A 106 -0.07 -7.57 -1.45
C LYS A 106 -0.29 -6.42 -2.42
N VAL A 107 0.62 -6.28 -3.37
CA VAL A 107 0.54 -5.31 -4.46
C VAL A 107 -0.09 -5.99 -5.68
N LEU A 108 -1.11 -5.35 -6.26
CA LEU A 108 -1.78 -5.81 -7.50
C LEU A 108 -1.56 -4.87 -8.70
N GLY A 109 -0.78 -3.81 -8.53
CA GLY A 109 -0.27 -2.94 -9.60
C GLY A 109 1.26 -2.93 -9.62
N ARG A 110 1.84 -1.79 -9.98
CA ARG A 110 3.28 -1.52 -9.89
C ARG A 110 3.52 -0.44 -8.84
N ALA A 111 4.27 -0.79 -7.81
CA ALA A 111 4.64 0.12 -6.73
C ALA A 111 6.15 0.08 -6.49
N VAL A 112 6.74 1.21 -6.11
CA VAL A 112 8.19 1.33 -5.86
C VAL A 112 8.67 0.46 -4.70
N TYR A 113 7.77 0.07 -3.80
CA TYR A 113 8.03 -0.79 -2.65
C TYR A 113 7.70 -2.27 -2.94
N ASP A 114 7.28 -2.63 -4.16
CA ASP A 114 6.94 -4.01 -4.54
C ASP A 114 8.20 -4.83 -4.86
N ILE A 115 9.01 -5.05 -3.83
CA ILE A 115 10.33 -5.68 -3.89
C ILE A 115 10.25 -7.09 -3.29
N PRO A 116 10.92 -8.11 -3.86
CA PRO A 116 11.00 -9.44 -3.26
C PRO A 116 11.44 -9.40 -1.80
N GLY A 117 10.71 -10.11 -0.94
CA GLY A 117 10.94 -10.13 0.51
C GLY A 117 10.26 -8.99 1.27
N LEU A 118 9.94 -7.86 0.61
CA LEU A 118 9.25 -6.74 1.25
C LEU A 118 7.73 -6.81 1.08
N THR A 119 7.26 -7.28 -0.06
CA THR A 119 5.84 -7.52 -0.36
C THR A 119 5.58 -8.99 -0.70
N PHE A 120 4.34 -9.42 -0.53
CA PHE A 120 3.94 -10.79 -0.83
C PHE A 120 3.88 -11.04 -2.34
N ARG A 121 4.73 -11.97 -2.83
CA ARG A 121 4.91 -12.25 -4.26
C ARG A 121 4.00 -13.35 -4.83
N GLY A 122 3.34 -14.14 -3.97
CA GLY A 122 2.46 -15.24 -4.40
C GLY A 122 1.12 -14.77 -4.99
N SER A 123 0.16 -15.68 -5.15
CA SER A 123 -1.19 -15.32 -5.60
C SER A 123 -1.95 -14.49 -4.55
N LEU A 124 -3.07 -13.88 -4.96
CA LEU A 124 -3.90 -13.12 -4.03
C LEU A 124 -4.62 -14.05 -3.04
N GLU A 125 -5.00 -15.23 -3.50
CA GLU A 125 -5.61 -16.30 -2.72
C GLU A 125 -4.64 -16.81 -1.65
N ALA A 126 -3.38 -17.05 -2.02
CA ALA A 126 -2.35 -17.45 -1.07
C ALA A 126 -2.12 -16.37 0.00
N PHE A 127 -2.14 -15.09 -0.38
CA PHE A 127 -2.03 -13.98 0.58
C PHE A 127 -3.20 -13.93 1.55
N PHE A 128 -4.43 -14.25 1.10
CA PHE A 128 -5.59 -14.30 1.98
C PHE A 128 -5.56 -15.48 2.94
N ALA A 129 -5.01 -16.62 2.51
CA ALA A 129 -4.85 -17.80 3.35
C ALA A 129 -3.74 -17.59 4.41
N ASP A 130 -2.58 -17.11 3.98
CA ASP A 130 -1.43 -16.84 4.83
C ASP A 130 -0.63 -15.63 4.29
N PRO A 131 -0.82 -14.43 4.86
CA PRO A 131 -0.14 -13.22 4.40
C PRO A 131 1.34 -13.17 4.80
N GLY A 132 1.81 -14.04 5.69
CA GLY A 132 3.15 -14.02 6.25
C GLY A 132 3.41 -12.84 7.20
N GLU A 133 4.67 -12.43 7.32
CA GLU A 133 5.12 -11.31 8.16
C GLU A 133 5.96 -10.31 7.37
N VAL A 134 6.07 -9.09 7.86
CA VAL A 134 6.94 -8.06 7.28
C VAL A 134 8.37 -8.25 7.76
N ASP A 135 9.33 -8.35 6.83
CA ASP A 135 10.76 -8.23 7.15
C ASP A 135 11.07 -6.77 7.52
N GLY A 136 11.05 -6.48 8.83
CA GLY A 136 11.28 -5.14 9.36
C GLY A 136 12.70 -4.61 9.09
N GLU A 137 13.70 -5.49 8.98
CA GLU A 137 15.07 -5.10 8.65
C GLU A 137 15.16 -4.68 7.18
N LEU A 138 14.56 -5.45 6.28
CA LEU A 138 14.49 -5.12 4.86
C LEU A 138 13.68 -3.84 4.62
N PHE A 139 12.57 -3.65 5.34
CA PHE A 139 11.79 -2.41 5.26
C PHE A 139 12.61 -1.19 5.73
N ALA A 140 13.34 -1.31 6.85
CA ALA A 140 14.21 -0.26 7.34
C ALA A 140 15.34 0.05 6.33
N ALA A 141 15.92 -0.98 5.71
CA ALA A 141 16.92 -0.83 4.66
C ALA A 141 16.34 -0.13 3.42
N PHE A 142 15.12 -0.48 3.00
CA PHE A 142 14.41 0.20 1.91
C PHE A 142 14.17 1.69 2.23
N CYS A 143 13.66 2.02 3.41
CA CYS A 143 13.49 3.41 3.84
C CYS A 143 14.80 4.19 3.85
N LYS A 144 15.88 3.55 4.34
CA LYS A 144 17.23 4.13 4.33
C LYS A 144 17.69 4.40 2.90
N TRP A 145 17.51 3.44 1.99
CA TRP A 145 17.88 3.58 0.60
C TRP A 145 17.16 4.76 -0.06
N LEU A 146 15.83 4.85 0.10
CA LEU A 146 15.03 5.97 -0.44
C LEU A 146 15.55 7.32 0.05
N ARG A 147 15.82 7.43 1.36
CA ARG A 147 16.32 8.66 1.97
C ARG A 147 17.63 9.13 1.33
N TYR A 148 18.55 8.22 1.01
CA TYR A 148 19.88 8.58 0.52
C TYR A 148 20.02 8.67 -1.00
N HIS A 149 19.13 8.00 -1.76
CA HIS A 149 19.25 7.90 -3.21
C HIS A 149 18.15 8.63 -3.97
N ASN A 150 17.00 8.89 -3.34
CA ASN A 150 15.84 9.45 -4.00
C ASN A 150 15.38 10.80 -3.43
N GLN A 151 15.62 11.06 -2.15
CA GLN A 151 15.09 12.24 -1.46
C GLN A 151 16.11 13.37 -1.32
N ILE A 152 15.61 14.60 -1.41
CA ILE A 152 16.36 15.84 -1.17
C ILE A 152 15.63 16.60 -0.07
N ASN A 153 16.35 17.06 0.95
CA ASN A 153 15.77 17.85 2.02
C ASN A 153 15.57 19.29 1.55
N GLY A 154 14.34 19.79 1.59
CA GLY A 154 14.00 21.15 1.20
C GLY A 154 12.55 21.48 1.52
N SER A 155 12.18 22.74 1.36
CA SER A 155 10.79 23.19 1.48
C SER A 155 10.51 24.31 0.49
N PHE A 156 9.36 24.24 -0.18
CA PHE A 156 8.89 25.29 -1.10
C PHE A 156 8.35 26.53 -0.36
N TYR A 157 8.02 26.40 0.93
CA TYR A 157 7.35 27.46 1.69
C TYR A 157 8.31 28.25 2.59
N ARG A 158 9.44 27.65 2.99
CA ARG A 158 10.44 28.30 3.85
C ARG A 158 11.80 27.68 3.66
N ARG A 159 12.85 28.46 3.91
CA ARG A 159 14.20 27.90 4.05
C ARG A 159 14.28 27.05 5.32
N LEU A 160 14.88 25.87 5.19
CA LEU A 160 15.13 24.97 6.33
C LEU A 160 16.33 25.48 7.15
N PRO A 161 16.31 25.35 8.49
CA PRO A 161 17.47 25.66 9.32
C PRO A 161 18.70 24.85 8.89
N GLY A 162 19.87 25.51 8.76
CA GLY A 162 21.12 24.86 8.36
C GLY A 162 21.26 24.58 6.86
N VAL A 163 20.31 25.01 6.02
CA VAL A 163 20.41 24.87 4.55
C VAL A 163 20.80 26.21 3.92
N GLU A 164 22.08 26.35 3.59
CA GLU A 164 22.67 27.57 3.01
C GLU A 164 22.74 27.55 1.48
N THR A 165 22.35 26.45 0.84
CA THR A 165 22.38 26.34 -0.63
C THR A 165 21.46 27.39 -1.27
N PRO A 166 21.82 27.99 -2.42
CA PRO A 166 20.98 28.99 -3.07
C PRO A 166 19.54 28.51 -3.32
N THR A 167 19.38 27.23 -3.65
CA THR A 167 18.09 26.57 -3.89
C THR A 167 17.27 26.28 -2.63
N GLY A 168 17.85 26.40 -1.43
CA GLY A 168 17.17 26.01 -0.18
C GLY A 168 16.99 24.49 -0.05
N MET A 169 17.72 23.71 -0.84
CA MET A 169 17.66 22.26 -0.90
C MET A 169 19.04 21.64 -0.66
N THR A 170 19.10 20.55 0.11
CA THR A 170 20.33 19.80 0.40
C THR A 170 20.09 18.31 0.26
N ALA A 171 20.88 17.66 -0.60
CA ALA A 171 20.90 16.21 -0.69
C ALA A 171 21.65 15.62 0.53
N PRO A 172 21.16 14.54 1.14
CA PRO A 172 21.90 13.87 2.20
C PRO A 172 23.19 13.25 1.66
N ALA A 173 24.25 13.24 2.48
CA ALA A 173 25.47 12.52 2.15
C ALA A 173 25.17 11.04 1.95
N ARG A 174 25.61 10.46 0.83
CA ARG A 174 25.40 9.03 0.56
C ARG A 174 26.20 8.21 1.57
N PRO A 175 25.59 7.17 2.16
CA PRO A 175 26.31 6.26 3.04
C PRO A 175 27.33 5.48 2.22
N ASP A 176 28.43 5.07 2.86
CA ASP A 176 29.40 4.17 2.25
C ASP A 176 28.72 2.84 1.88
N GLU A 177 28.73 2.52 0.58
CA GLU A 177 28.09 1.32 0.01
C GLU A 177 28.82 0.02 0.35
N SER A 178 29.98 0.10 1.02
CA SER A 178 30.70 -1.06 1.57
C SER A 178 30.00 -1.71 2.78
N VAL A 179 28.96 -1.08 3.35
CA VAL A 179 28.21 -1.60 4.50
C VAL A 179 27.13 -2.62 4.06
N PRO A 180 27.16 -3.89 4.52
CA PRO A 180 26.32 -5.00 4.03
C PRO A 180 24.80 -4.76 4.06
N ALA A 181 24.32 -3.88 4.95
CA ALA A 181 22.90 -3.55 5.11
C ALA A 181 22.26 -2.85 3.89
N VAL A 182 23.05 -2.42 2.89
CA VAL A 182 22.57 -1.72 1.68
C VAL A 182 22.36 -2.67 0.50
N ARG A 183 22.92 -3.88 0.52
CA ARG A 183 22.86 -4.82 -0.63
C ARG A 183 21.60 -5.67 -0.71
N ARG A 184 20.72 -5.65 0.30
CA ARG A 184 19.52 -6.49 0.34
C ARG A 184 18.30 -5.88 -0.36
N ALA A 185 18.39 -4.62 -0.79
CA ALA A 185 17.27 -3.85 -1.35
C ALA A 185 17.40 -3.54 -2.85
N VAL A 186 18.43 -4.09 -3.54
CA VAL A 186 18.68 -3.91 -4.98
C VAL A 186 18.66 -5.26 -5.67
#